data_AF-A0A6J2WRP5-F1
#
_entry.id   AF-A0A6J2WRP5-F1
#
_cell.length_a   1.000
_cell.length_b   1.000
_cell.length_c   1.000
_cell.angle_alpha   90.00
_cell.angle_beta   90.00
_cell.angle_gamma   90.00
#
_symmetry.space_group_name_H-M   'P 1'
#
loop_
_entity.id
_entity.type
_entity.pdbx_description
1 polymer ?
#
loop_
_entity_poly.entity_id
_entity_poly.type
_entity_poly.pdbx_seq_one_letter_code
_entity_poly.pdbx_strand_id
1 'polypeptide(L)' 'MYTITRGPSKLVTQRRTAWQEVEQQLGDDGEGASGQGPVQYTEKTPNPELKNFVPIDLDEWWAQRFLANIDSLS' A
#
# COMPACT_ATOMS: atom_id res chain seq x y z
N MET A 1 21.61 5.84 36.13
CA MET A 1 20.57 6.61 35.43
C MET A 1 20.90 6.52 33.94
N TYR A 2 20.08 5.84 33.13
CA TYR A 2 20.35 5.68 31.69
C TYR A 2 19.34 6.49 30.89
N THR A 3 19.81 7.46 30.11
CA THR A 3 18.99 8.23 29.17
C THR A 3 18.86 7.46 27.86
N ILE A 4 17.70 6.85 27.63
CA ILE A 4 17.38 6.32 26.30
C ILE A 4 16.93 7.52 25.46
N THR A 5 17.86 8.17 24.77
CA THR A 5 17.54 9.06 23.66
C THR A 5 16.98 8.21 22.53
N ARG A 6 15.66 8.01 22.52
CA ARG A 6 14.97 7.35 21.40
C ARG A 6 14.99 8.29 20.19
N GLY A 7 16.09 8.26 19.44
CA GLY A 7 16.07 8.67 18.05
C GLY A 7 15.04 7.85 17.27
N PRO A 8 14.54 8.35 16.13
CA PRO A 8 13.56 7.63 15.32
C PRO A 8 14.06 6.21 15.02
N SER A 9 13.21 5.22 15.29
CA SER A 9 13.51 3.81 15.04
C SER A 9 13.94 3.62 13.58
N LYS A 10 14.98 2.82 13.35
CA LYS A 10 15.50 2.53 11.99
C LYS A 10 14.39 2.10 11.02
N LEU A 11 13.37 1.41 11.52
CA LEU A 11 12.20 0.97 10.75
C LEU A 11 11.32 2.14 10.28
N VAL A 12 11.12 3.15 11.12
CA VAL A 12 10.34 4.34 10.78
C VAL A 12 11.07 5.16 9.71
N THR A 13 12.39 5.27 9.83
CA THR A 13 13.23 5.91 8.82
C THR A 13 13.18 5.15 7.50
N GLN A 14 13.34 3.83 7.51
CA GLN A 14 13.29 3.01 6.30
C GLN A 14 11.95 3.12 5.58
N ARG A 15 10.83 2.99 6.30
CA ARG A 15 9.49 3.12 5.71
C ARG A 15 9.28 4.49 5.10
N ARG A 16 9.72 5.55 5.78
CA ARG A 16 9.60 6.92 5.29
C ARG A 16 10.43 7.12 4.03
N THR A 17 11.69 6.72 4.03
CA THR A 17 12.59 6.88 2.87
C THR A 17 12.07 6.10 1.66
N ALA A 18 11.67 4.84 1.84
CA ALA A 18 11.12 4.03 0.76
C ALA A 18 9.85 4.63 0.15
N TRP A 19 8.98 5.25 0.97
CA TRP A 19 7.79 5.93 0.46
C TRP A 19 8.12 7.25 -0.27
N GLN A 20 9.11 7.98 0.23
CA GLN A 20 9.56 9.23 -0.36
C GLN A 20 10.16 9.05 -1.76
N GLU A 21 10.82 7.91 -2.03
CA GLU A 21 11.30 7.56 -3.38
C GLU A 21 10.14 7.36 -4.37
N VAL A 22 9.03 6.76 -3.92
CA VAL A 22 7.82 6.58 -4.74
C VAL A 22 7.14 7.93 -5.02
N GLU A 23 7.05 8.80 -4.01
CA GLU A 23 6.51 10.16 -4.19
C GLU A 23 7.34 10.99 -5.17
N GLN A 24 8.67 10.83 -5.15
CA GLN A 24 9.55 11.54 -6.06
C GLN A 24 9.43 11.04 -7.50
N GLN A 25 9.32 9.71 -7.72
CA GLN A 25 9.02 9.15 -9.05
C GLN A 25 7.68 9.65 -9.58
N LEU A 26 6.66 9.71 -8.72
CA LEU A 26 5.34 10.21 -9.10
C LEU A 26 5.32 11.71 -9.42
N GLY A 27 6.22 12.50 -8.81
CA GLY A 27 6.36 13.93 -9.06
C GLY A 27 7.18 14.31 -10.29
N ASP A 28 8.01 13.41 -10.81
CA ASP A 28 8.90 13.66 -11.96
C ASP A 28 8.21 13.39 -13.31
N ASP A 29 7.16 12.55 -13.34
CA ASP A 29 6.42 12.13 -14.54
C ASP A 29 5.43 13.18 -15.13
N GLY A 30 5.61 14.46 -14.83
CA GLY A 30 5.03 15.57 -15.58
C GLY A 30 3.72 16.15 -15.03
N GLU A 31 3.78 17.44 -14.73
CA GLU A 31 2.66 18.31 -14.40
C GLU A 31 1.57 18.28 -15.48
N GLY A 32 0.36 17.81 -15.15
CA GLY A 32 -0.69 17.77 -16.17
C GLY A 32 -2.10 17.34 -15.79
N ALA A 33 -2.47 17.23 -14.51
CA ALA A 33 -3.85 17.41 -14.05
C ALA A 33 -3.93 17.22 -12.53
N SER A 34 -4.39 18.26 -11.85
CA SER A 34 -5.09 18.21 -10.57
C SER A 34 -5.87 16.89 -10.40
N GLY A 35 -5.30 15.94 -9.65
CA GLY A 35 -5.86 14.59 -9.55
C GLY A 35 -5.02 13.67 -8.69
N GLN A 36 -4.61 14.11 -7.49
CA GLN A 36 -4.07 13.22 -6.44
C GLN A 36 -5.18 12.30 -5.86
N GLY A 37 -5.99 11.72 -6.73
CA GLY A 37 -7.03 10.76 -6.41
C GLY A 37 -6.57 9.34 -6.74
N PRO A 38 -7.28 8.33 -6.24
CA PRO A 38 -7.00 6.94 -6.60
C PRO A 38 -7.01 6.78 -8.12
N VAL A 39 -5.91 6.27 -8.67
CA VAL A 39 -5.83 5.89 -10.09
C VAL A 39 -6.69 4.64 -10.26
N GLN A 40 -7.88 4.82 -10.82
CA GLN A 40 -8.78 3.71 -11.11
C GLN A 40 -8.28 2.98 -12.37
N TYR A 41 -7.82 1.74 -12.19
CA TYR A 41 -7.56 0.88 -13.33
C TYR A 41 -8.89 0.50 -14.00
N THR A 42 -8.98 0.75 -15.31
CA THR A 42 -10.10 0.28 -16.13
C THR A 42 -9.54 -0.60 -17.23
N GLU A 43 -9.89 -1.90 -17.20
CA GLU A 43 -9.49 -2.84 -18.23
C GLU A 43 -10.16 -2.46 -19.57
N LYS A 44 -9.36 -2.04 -20.56
CA LYS A 44 -9.87 -1.59 -21.87
C LYS A 44 -10.18 -2.75 -22.81
N THR A 45 -9.44 -3.86 -22.67
CA THR A 45 -9.61 -5.06 -23.47
C THR A 45 -9.79 -6.23 -22.52
N PRO A 46 -10.98 -6.85 -22.46
CA PRO A 46 -11.25 -7.90 -21.49
C PRO A 46 -10.32 -9.09 -21.74
N ASN A 47 -9.54 -9.47 -20.72
CA ASN A 47 -8.64 -10.60 -20.84
C ASN A 47 -9.44 -11.91 -20.91
N PRO A 48 -9.36 -12.69 -22.01
CA PRO A 48 -10.11 -13.94 -22.14
C PRO A 48 -9.74 -15.00 -21.10
N GLU A 49 -8.59 -14.89 -20.44
CA GLU A 49 -8.18 -15.78 -19.34
C GLU A 49 -8.87 -15.44 -18.01
N LEU A 50 -9.38 -14.22 -17.86
CA LEU A 50 -10.08 -13.75 -16.65
C LEU A 50 -11.60 -14.00 -16.70
N LYS A 51 -12.11 -14.74 -17.69
CA LYS A 51 -13.55 -14.98 -17.88
C LYS A 51 -14.26 -15.61 -16.68
N ASN A 52 -13.54 -16.41 -15.89
CA ASN A 52 -14.06 -17.06 -14.68
C ASN A 52 -13.38 -16.51 -13.41
N PHE A 53 -12.69 -15.37 -13.53
CA PHE A 53 -12.06 -14.75 -12.39
C PHE A 53 -13.15 -14.18 -11.48
N VAL A 54 -13.17 -14.65 -10.25
CA VAL A 54 -13.95 -14.05 -9.18
C VAL A 54 -13.03 -13.05 -8.49
N PRO A 55 -13.32 -11.73 -8.55
CA PRO A 55 -12.53 -10.76 -7.82
C PRO A 55 -12.48 -11.10 -6.34
N ILE A 56 -11.30 -10.93 -5.74
CA ILE A 56 -11.15 -11.05 -4.29
C ILE A 56 -12.03 -9.97 -3.66
N ASP A 57 -12.95 -10.39 -2.79
CA ASP A 57 -13.68 -9.47 -1.94
C ASP A 57 -12.70 -8.90 -0.91
N LEU A 58 -12.39 -7.61 -1.06
CA LEU A 58 -11.38 -6.97 -0.23
C LEU A 58 -11.85 -6.90 1.22
N ASP A 59 -13.13 -6.62 1.49
CA ASP A 59 -13.65 -6.51 2.85
C ASP A 59 -13.58 -7.85 3.59
N GLU A 60 -13.99 -8.94 2.93
CA GLU A 60 -13.91 -10.29 3.50
C GLU A 60 -12.46 -10.75 3.72
N TRP A 61 -11.59 -10.54 2.73
CA TRP A 61 -10.18 -10.92 2.82
C TRP A 61 -9.44 -10.13 3.92
N TRP A 62 -9.69 -8.83 4.02
CA TRP A 62 -9.10 -7.99 5.07
C TRP A 62 -9.58 -8.40 6.46
N ALA A 63 -10.87 -8.68 6.63
CA ALA A 63 -11.41 -9.14 7.91
C ALA A 63 -10.75 -10.44 8.37
N GLN A 64 -10.59 -11.41 7.46
CA GLN A 64 -9.91 -12.67 7.75
C GLN A 64 -8.44 -12.47 8.14
N ARG A 65 -7.71 -11.61 7.42
CA ARG A 65 -6.30 -11.30 7.72
C ARG A 65 -6.13 -10.55 9.03
N PHE A 66 -7.04 -9.65 9.36
CA PHE A 66 -7.03 -8.92 10.63
C PHE A 66 -7.19 -9.88 11.82
N LEU A 67 -8.16 -10.79 11.75
CA LEU A 67 -8.39 -11.79 12.80
C LEU A 67 -7.21 -12.76 12.93
N ALA A 68 -6.69 -13.27 11.82
CA ALA A 68 -5.53 -14.17 11.83
C ALA A 68 -4.28 -13.53 12.46
N ASN A 69 -4.05 -12.23 12.22
CA ASN A 69 -2.95 -11.49 12.85
C ASN A 69 -3.15 -11.34 14.36
N ILE A 70 -4.38 -11.19 14.85
CA ILE A 70 -4.66 -11.13 16.29
C ILE A 70 -4.44 -12.49 16.95
N ASP A 71 -4.90 -13.56 16.31
CA ASP A 71 -4.73 -14.95 16.79
C ASP A 71 -3.25 -15.30 16.95
N SER A 72 -2.40 -14.90 15.99
CA SER A 72 -0.94 -15.12 16.02
C SER A 72 -0.18 -14.42 17.17
N LEU A 73 -0.84 -13.53 17.91
CA LEU A 73 -0.26 -12.79 19.03
C LEU A 73 -0.74 -13.30 20.41
N SER A 74 -1.64 -14.30 20.43
CA SER A 74 -2.11 -14.98 21.64
C SER A 74 -1.28 -16.21 21.98
#